data_AF-A0A421K9P3-F1
#
_entry.id   AF-A0A421K9P3-F1
#
_cell.length_a   1.000
_cell.length_b   1.000
_cell.length_c   1.000
_cell.angle_alpha   90.00
_cell.angle_beta   90.00
_cell.angle_gamma   90.00
#
_symmetry.space_group_name_H-M   'P 1'
#
loop_
_entity.id
_entity.type
_entity.pdbx_description
1 polymer ?
#
loop_
_entity_poly.entity_id
_entity_poly.type
_entity_poly.pdbx_seq_one_letter_code
_entity_poly.pdbx_strand_id
1 'polypeptide(L)'
;MDHNMPDFIPPESRVFHIDRECYIVYLGNELGDIRPFLRIGNSPVLTNEIHKEISTVVITDNHVGNPLLEILNVPKYHSRYLGDTNVVETMKRFFESFALPTDELTDYHRVKDGEKRYMVWFYSSGNINLRYDDQVVFDLHKREKQDKHFVRVFEEAKAEYYRNPFRYIKQDFSDAGLILTGGNAFWCEAGELLSITAHQGFMRDLIDSGIDPDLIGSCISDLTYDDINSPDAYTYICLLKRHRHRRNKLRVFTADSELQRKLKHLFPVRGSTPSTLEIVDMADTRKGSFQESVISRQKNGWRIHHAGLPDVLFDGDIDEGLSVNAAKKTVRYRSGMTDVSFSIPDGYPVKFIASSIQEDQIVNKYVNYMLTCIKDNILPEEAESISVLGDCFQAFRDGVKQAAV
;
A
#
# COMPACT_ATOMS: atom_id res chain seq x y z
N MET A 1 16.19 19.02 -46.87
CA MET A 1 15.95 17.57 -46.77
C MET A 1 14.56 17.44 -46.21
N ASP A 2 13.58 17.31 -47.12
CA ASP A 2 12.17 17.17 -46.77
C ASP A 2 11.95 15.78 -46.19
N HIS A 3 11.89 15.70 -44.87
CA HIS A 3 11.33 14.54 -44.22
C HIS A 3 9.82 14.59 -44.45
N ASN A 4 9.36 13.93 -45.52
CA ASN A 4 7.99 13.47 -45.64
C ASN A 4 7.71 12.55 -44.44
N MET A 5 7.27 13.15 -43.32
CA MET A 5 6.59 12.39 -42.30
C MET A 5 5.30 11.85 -42.93
N PRO A 6 4.96 10.57 -42.73
CA PRO A 6 3.74 10.03 -43.28
C PRO A 6 2.53 10.82 -42.73
N ASP A 7 1.63 11.26 -43.62
CA ASP A 7 0.36 11.92 -43.28
C ASP A 7 -0.58 11.05 -42.41
N PHE A 8 -0.20 9.79 -42.16
CA PHE A 8 -0.97 8.81 -41.41
C PHE A 8 -0.19 8.30 -40.19
N ILE A 9 -0.67 8.62 -38.99
CA ILE A 9 -0.22 8.01 -37.73
C ILE A 9 -1.06 6.75 -37.50
N PRO A 10 -0.44 5.55 -37.51
CA PRO A 10 -1.19 4.31 -37.35
C PRO A 10 -1.81 4.23 -35.95
N PRO A 11 -2.98 3.57 -35.79
CA PRO A 11 -3.76 3.62 -34.55
C PRO A 11 -2.97 3.18 -33.31
N GLU A 12 -2.11 2.18 -33.43
CA GLU A 12 -1.23 1.67 -32.37
C GLU A 12 -0.14 2.66 -31.93
N SER A 13 0.28 3.58 -32.80
CA SER A 13 1.32 4.58 -32.49
C SER A 13 0.75 5.83 -31.81
N ARG A 14 -0.56 5.87 -31.55
CA ARG A 14 -1.23 7.01 -30.91
C ARG A 14 -1.17 6.98 -29.39
N VAL A 15 -0.77 5.85 -28.79
CA VAL A 15 -0.71 5.66 -27.34
C VAL A 15 0.72 5.78 -26.84
N PHE A 16 0.96 6.80 -26.03
CA PHE A 16 2.21 7.04 -25.33
C PHE A 16 2.09 6.54 -23.89
N HIS A 17 2.86 5.52 -23.53
CA HIS A 17 3.00 5.05 -22.15
C HIS A 17 4.05 5.92 -21.46
N ILE A 18 3.60 6.80 -20.57
CA ILE A 18 4.46 7.79 -19.90
C ILE A 18 5.05 7.22 -18.63
N ASP A 19 4.22 6.51 -17.86
CA ASP A 19 4.58 5.89 -16.58
C ASP A 19 3.62 4.72 -16.32
N ARG A 20 3.92 3.87 -15.33
CA ARG A 20 3.21 2.63 -15.00
C ARG A 20 1.69 2.76 -15.10
N GLU A 21 1.12 3.83 -14.56
CA GLU A 21 -0.31 4.11 -14.56
C GLU A 21 -0.65 5.46 -15.23
N CYS A 22 0.09 5.84 -16.27
CA CYS A 22 -0.14 7.08 -17.01
C CYS A 22 0.04 6.90 -18.52
N TYR A 23 -1.01 7.21 -19.25
CA TYR A 23 -1.06 7.12 -20.70
C TYR A 23 -1.55 8.43 -21.30
N ILE A 24 -0.94 8.81 -22.42
CA ILE A 24 -1.40 9.90 -23.27
C ILE A 24 -1.80 9.30 -24.61
N VAL A 25 -2.96 9.70 -25.12
CA VAL A 25 -3.46 9.26 -26.43
C VAL A 25 -3.68 10.46 -27.32
N TYR A 26 -3.06 10.45 -28.49
CA TYR A 26 -3.25 11.48 -29.50
C TYR A 26 -4.56 11.27 -30.26
N LEU A 27 -5.48 12.23 -30.09
CA LEU A 27 -6.79 12.29 -30.74
C LEU A 27 -6.82 13.25 -31.94
N GLY A 28 -5.68 13.82 -32.33
CA GLY A 28 -5.64 14.74 -33.46
C GLY A 28 -5.83 14.02 -34.80
N ASN A 29 -6.54 14.68 -35.70
CA ASN A 29 -6.58 14.41 -37.13
C ASN A 29 -5.43 15.09 -37.86
N GLU A 30 -4.99 16.26 -37.38
CA GLU A 30 -3.98 17.10 -38.02
C GLU A 30 -2.94 17.61 -37.01
N LEU A 31 -1.75 17.96 -37.49
CA LEU A 31 -0.66 18.49 -36.66
C LEU A 31 -1.02 19.84 -36.00
N GLY A 32 -1.98 20.57 -36.55
CA GLY A 32 -2.45 21.87 -36.03
C GLY A 32 -3.59 21.78 -35.02
N ASP A 33 -4.04 20.58 -34.65
CA ASP A 33 -5.17 20.41 -33.74
C ASP A 33 -4.85 20.98 -32.36
N ILE A 34 -5.77 21.80 -31.85
CA ILE A 34 -5.63 22.45 -30.54
C ILE A 34 -5.90 21.43 -29.44
N ARG A 35 -4.93 21.24 -28.54
CA ARG A 35 -5.01 20.34 -27.38
C ARG A 35 -5.46 18.92 -27.77
N PRO A 36 -4.71 18.25 -28.66
CA PRO A 36 -5.18 17.03 -29.31
C PRO A 36 -5.08 15.79 -28.41
N PHE A 37 -4.67 15.93 -27.16
CA PHE A 37 -4.38 14.76 -26.32
C PHE A 37 -5.48 14.45 -25.32
N LEU A 38 -5.70 13.15 -25.13
CA LEU A 38 -6.43 12.57 -24.03
C LEU A 38 -5.46 11.91 -23.06
N ARG A 39 -5.71 12.00 -21.76
CA ARG A 39 -4.91 11.37 -20.71
C ARG A 39 -5.71 10.33 -19.94
N ILE A 40 -5.11 9.18 -19.64
CA ILE A 40 -5.62 8.17 -18.71
C ILE A 40 -4.62 8.04 -17.57
N GLY A 41 -5.06 8.31 -16.34
CA GLY A 41 -4.19 8.39 -15.17
C GLY A 41 -3.27 9.60 -15.14
N ASN A 42 -2.22 9.56 -14.32
CA ASN A 42 -1.31 10.69 -14.13
C ASN A 42 0.07 10.23 -13.63
N SER A 43 1.05 11.13 -13.75
CA SER A 43 2.41 10.90 -13.27
C SER A 43 3.05 12.24 -12.91
N PRO A 44 3.91 12.29 -11.87
CA PRO A 44 4.68 13.49 -11.53
C PRO A 44 5.70 13.87 -12.61
N VAL A 45 6.02 12.98 -13.57
CA VAL A 45 6.95 13.30 -14.66
C VAL A 45 6.30 14.07 -15.82
N LEU A 46 4.98 14.26 -15.80
CA LEU A 46 4.28 15.05 -16.81
C LEU A 46 4.68 16.52 -16.71
N THR A 47 5.14 17.07 -17.83
CA THR A 47 5.55 18.46 -17.92
C THR A 47 4.35 19.39 -18.05
N ASN A 48 4.53 20.67 -17.70
CA ASN A 48 3.48 21.68 -17.82
C ASN A 48 3.06 21.89 -19.28
N GLU A 49 3.99 21.71 -20.22
CA GLU A 49 3.75 21.80 -21.66
C GLU A 49 2.78 20.71 -22.12
N ILE A 50 3.02 19.45 -21.70
CA ILE A 50 2.13 18.33 -22.02
C ILE A 50 0.75 18.55 -21.40
N HIS A 51 0.68 19.02 -20.16
CA HIS A 51 -0.59 19.31 -19.49
C HIS A 51 -1.46 20.34 -20.22
N LYS A 52 -0.84 21.35 -20.84
CA LYS A 52 -1.56 22.35 -21.65
C LYS A 52 -2.19 21.74 -22.90
N GLU A 53 -1.54 20.74 -23.50
CA GLU A 53 -2.01 20.07 -24.71
C GLU A 53 -3.04 18.95 -24.46
N ILE A 54 -3.28 18.58 -23.21
CA ILE A 54 -4.32 17.61 -22.85
C ILE A 54 -5.67 18.33 -22.82
N SER A 55 -6.62 17.92 -23.67
CA SER A 55 -8.00 18.43 -23.63
C SER A 55 -8.92 17.61 -22.72
N THR A 56 -8.71 16.29 -22.65
CA THR A 56 -9.59 15.37 -21.92
C THR A 56 -8.81 14.46 -20.99
N VAL A 57 -9.28 14.27 -19.77
CA VAL A 57 -8.79 13.31 -18.79
C VAL A 57 -9.85 12.25 -18.56
N VAL A 58 -9.53 10.99 -18.81
CA VAL A 58 -10.44 9.87 -18.53
C VAL A 58 -10.22 9.38 -17.10
N ILE A 59 -11.28 9.40 -16.31
CA ILE A 59 -11.31 8.88 -14.94
C ILE A 59 -11.82 7.45 -14.97
N THR A 60 -11.10 6.57 -14.31
CA THR A 60 -11.37 5.12 -14.29
C THR A 60 -11.87 4.69 -12.92
N ASP A 61 -12.66 3.62 -12.83
CA ASP A 61 -13.13 3.09 -11.54
C ASP A 61 -11.96 2.66 -10.62
N ASN A 62 -10.87 2.13 -11.16
CA ASN A 62 -9.68 1.72 -10.40
C ASN A 62 -8.75 2.89 -10.01
N HIS A 63 -9.12 4.14 -10.32
CA HIS A 63 -8.31 5.34 -10.08
C HIS A 63 -6.86 5.21 -10.60
N VAL A 64 -6.69 4.77 -11.85
CA VAL A 64 -5.38 4.66 -12.53
C VAL A 64 -4.55 5.93 -12.28
N GLY A 65 -3.30 5.79 -11.82
CA GLY A 65 -2.44 6.91 -11.42
C GLY A 65 -2.55 7.25 -9.92
N ASN A 66 -2.21 8.47 -9.53
CA ASN A 66 -2.36 8.96 -8.16
C ASN A 66 -3.42 10.07 -8.10
N PRO A 67 -4.65 9.83 -7.58
CA PRO A 67 -5.69 10.85 -7.54
C PRO A 67 -5.31 12.09 -6.72
N LEU A 68 -4.35 12.01 -5.80
CA LEU A 68 -3.86 13.18 -5.07
C LEU A 68 -3.15 14.18 -5.99
N LEU A 69 -2.50 13.74 -7.07
CA LEU A 69 -1.88 14.64 -8.05
C LEU A 69 -2.92 15.45 -8.83
N GLU A 70 -4.16 14.97 -8.96
CA GLU A 70 -5.21 15.73 -9.63
C GLU A 70 -5.61 16.98 -8.83
N ILE A 71 -5.48 16.96 -7.50
CA ILE A 71 -5.69 18.15 -6.66
C ILE A 71 -4.75 19.29 -7.07
N LEU A 72 -3.52 18.95 -7.50
CA LEU A 72 -2.53 19.92 -7.96
C LEU A 72 -2.75 20.36 -9.42
N ASN A 73 -3.31 19.47 -10.24
CA ASN A 73 -3.46 19.68 -11.68
C ASN A 73 -4.74 20.45 -12.04
N VAL A 74 -5.87 20.14 -11.37
CA VAL A 74 -7.18 20.72 -11.68
C VAL A 74 -7.19 22.25 -11.61
N PRO A 75 -6.62 22.92 -10.58
CA PRO A 75 -6.61 24.38 -10.52
C PRO A 75 -5.77 25.03 -11.63
N LYS A 76 -4.80 24.30 -12.18
CA LYS A 76 -3.81 24.83 -13.13
C LYS A 76 -4.24 24.61 -14.58
N TYR A 77 -4.96 23.52 -14.86
CA TYR A 77 -5.23 23.05 -16.20
C TYR A 77 -6.73 22.86 -16.44
N HIS A 78 -7.25 23.55 -17.45
CA HIS A 78 -8.67 23.51 -17.83
C HIS A 78 -8.96 22.31 -18.73
N SER A 79 -8.85 21.10 -18.18
CA SER A 79 -9.14 19.85 -18.90
C SER A 79 -10.56 19.38 -18.62
N ARG A 80 -11.22 18.81 -19.64
CA ARG A 80 -12.49 18.10 -19.45
C ARG A 80 -12.22 16.76 -18.79
N TYR A 81 -13.02 16.38 -17.81
CA TYR A 81 -12.94 15.06 -17.18
C TYR A 81 -14.09 14.17 -17.66
N LEU A 82 -13.78 12.95 -18.05
CA LEU A 82 -14.74 12.00 -18.63
C LEU A 82 -14.70 10.68 -17.86
N GLY A 83 -15.85 10.16 -17.45
CA GLY A 83 -15.93 8.86 -16.78
C GLY A 83 -17.32 8.24 -16.85
N ASP A 84 -17.44 7.04 -16.31
CA ASP A 84 -18.73 6.41 -16.02
C ASP A 84 -19.51 7.21 -14.95
N THR A 85 -20.84 7.14 -14.95
CA THR A 85 -21.73 7.92 -14.07
C THR A 85 -21.28 7.86 -12.60
N ASN A 86 -21.09 6.64 -12.08
CA ASN A 86 -20.71 6.44 -10.67
C ASN A 86 -19.31 6.99 -10.36
N VAL A 87 -18.38 6.88 -11.30
CA VAL A 87 -17.01 7.37 -11.16
C VAL A 87 -17.00 8.89 -11.16
N VAL A 88 -17.77 9.51 -12.05
CA VAL A 88 -17.93 10.97 -12.13
C VAL A 88 -18.54 11.52 -10.86
N GLU A 89 -19.62 10.93 -10.34
CA GLU A 89 -20.23 11.37 -9.07
C GLU A 89 -19.28 11.23 -7.88
N THR A 90 -18.49 10.16 -7.85
CA THR A 90 -17.47 9.92 -6.83
C THR A 90 -16.38 10.99 -6.90
N MET A 91 -15.89 11.30 -8.11
CA MET A 91 -14.87 12.32 -8.31
C MET A 91 -15.38 13.74 -8.06
N LYS A 92 -16.66 14.04 -8.38
CA LYS A 92 -17.27 15.33 -8.05
C LYS A 92 -17.27 15.60 -6.55
N ARG A 93 -17.75 14.63 -5.75
CA ARG A 93 -17.72 14.74 -4.29
C ARG A 93 -16.31 14.91 -3.74
N PHE A 94 -15.35 14.19 -4.33
CA PHE A 94 -13.94 14.36 -3.98
C PHE A 94 -13.48 15.79 -4.28
N PHE A 95 -13.64 16.28 -5.51
CA PHE A 95 -13.24 17.64 -5.91
C PHE A 95 -13.93 18.75 -5.09
N GLU A 96 -15.23 18.64 -4.86
CA GLU A 96 -15.99 19.55 -4.01
C GLU A 96 -15.41 19.62 -2.59
N SER A 97 -14.95 18.50 -2.04
CA SER A 97 -14.31 18.49 -0.71
C SER A 97 -12.99 19.28 -0.65
N PHE A 98 -12.35 19.52 -1.79
CA PHE A 98 -11.17 20.38 -1.94
C PHE A 98 -11.51 21.77 -2.50
N ALA A 99 -12.80 22.12 -2.64
CA ALA A 99 -13.25 23.34 -3.31
C ALA A 99 -12.70 23.49 -4.74
N LEU A 100 -12.54 22.36 -5.45
CA LEU A 100 -12.09 22.32 -6.84
C LEU A 100 -13.29 22.41 -7.81
N PRO A 101 -13.09 22.97 -9.02
CA PRO A 101 -14.14 23.06 -10.03
C PRO A 101 -14.63 21.69 -10.48
N THR A 102 -15.95 21.54 -10.63
CA THR A 102 -16.60 20.28 -11.03
C THR A 102 -17.38 20.33 -12.33
N ASP A 103 -17.51 21.51 -12.94
CA ASP A 103 -18.34 21.72 -14.13
C ASP A 103 -17.83 20.93 -15.34
N GLU A 104 -16.51 20.73 -15.39
CA GLU A 104 -15.83 19.97 -16.44
C GLU A 104 -15.93 18.45 -16.28
N LEU A 105 -16.53 17.94 -15.19
CA LEU A 105 -16.75 16.51 -14.97
C LEU A 105 -18.03 16.03 -15.67
N THR A 106 -17.81 15.25 -16.73
CA THR A 106 -18.86 14.79 -17.65
C THR A 106 -19.02 13.27 -17.60
N ASP A 107 -20.26 12.84 -17.42
CA ASP A 107 -20.69 11.45 -17.64
C ASP A 107 -20.64 11.11 -19.14
N TYR A 108 -20.01 10.00 -19.49
CA TYR A 108 -19.90 9.55 -20.89
C TYR A 108 -21.25 9.41 -21.60
N HIS A 109 -22.32 9.04 -20.92
CA HIS A 109 -23.67 8.95 -21.51
C HIS A 109 -24.21 10.30 -22.00
N ARG A 110 -23.67 11.42 -21.49
CA ARG A 110 -24.06 12.78 -21.89
C ARG A 110 -23.24 13.31 -23.06
N VAL A 111 -22.18 12.61 -23.44
CA VAL A 111 -21.38 12.97 -24.60
C VAL A 111 -22.15 12.52 -25.84
N LYS A 112 -22.61 13.47 -26.65
CA LYS A 112 -23.24 13.13 -27.93
C LYS A 112 -22.26 12.35 -28.81
N ASP A 113 -22.70 11.18 -29.26
CA ASP A 113 -22.11 10.40 -30.34
C ASP A 113 -22.34 11.17 -31.64
N GLY A 114 -21.45 12.11 -31.95
CA GLY A 114 -21.36 12.65 -33.30
C GLY A 114 -20.64 11.66 -34.22
N GLU A 115 -20.35 12.07 -35.46
CA GLU A 115 -19.40 11.40 -36.37
C GLU A 115 -17.96 11.50 -35.83
N LYS A 116 -17.72 10.94 -34.65
CA LYS A 116 -16.43 11.02 -33.97
C LYS A 116 -15.62 9.79 -34.33
N ARG A 117 -14.48 10.02 -34.98
CA ARG A 117 -13.42 9.01 -35.17
C ARG A 117 -12.91 8.42 -33.85
N TYR A 118 -13.17 9.05 -32.71
CA TYR A 118 -12.70 8.58 -31.41
C TYR A 118 -13.86 8.33 -30.46
N MET A 119 -13.89 7.14 -29.86
CA MET A 119 -14.89 6.76 -28.87
C MET A 119 -14.24 6.10 -27.65
N VAL A 120 -14.63 6.54 -26.46
CA VAL A 120 -14.27 5.88 -25.20
C VAL A 120 -15.46 5.04 -24.74
N TRP A 121 -15.27 3.74 -24.60
CA TRP A 121 -16.28 2.79 -24.13
C TRP A 121 -15.98 2.37 -22.71
N PHE A 122 -16.96 2.54 -21.83
CA PHE A 122 -16.90 2.12 -20.44
C PHE A 122 -17.67 0.82 -20.27
N TYR A 123 -17.03 -0.22 -19.73
CA TYR A 123 -17.66 -1.51 -19.49
C TYR A 123 -17.99 -1.69 -18.02
N SER A 124 -19.05 -2.44 -17.73
CA SER A 124 -19.45 -2.80 -16.35
C SER A 124 -18.36 -3.57 -15.58
N SER A 125 -17.41 -4.19 -16.29
CA SER A 125 -16.25 -4.85 -15.70
C SER A 125 -15.20 -3.89 -15.14
N GLY A 126 -15.36 -2.58 -15.34
CA GLY A 126 -14.35 -1.57 -15.06
C GLY A 126 -13.34 -1.37 -16.19
N ASN A 127 -13.41 -2.17 -17.27
CA ASN A 127 -12.55 -1.98 -18.43
C ASN A 127 -12.94 -0.71 -19.19
N ILE A 128 -11.95 -0.12 -19.85
CA ILE A 128 -12.14 1.02 -20.76
C ILE A 128 -11.46 0.69 -22.07
N ASN A 129 -12.20 0.82 -23.17
CA ASN A 129 -11.63 0.76 -24.50
C ASN A 129 -11.69 2.13 -25.17
N LEU A 130 -10.56 2.57 -25.72
CA LEU A 130 -10.54 3.69 -26.66
C LEU A 130 -10.49 3.11 -28.07
N ARG A 131 -11.42 3.55 -28.91
CA ARG A 131 -11.47 3.19 -30.32
C ARG A 131 -11.12 4.39 -31.18
N TYR A 132 -10.34 4.14 -32.22
CA TYR A 132 -10.13 5.02 -33.35
C TYR A 132 -10.75 4.36 -34.58
N ASP A 133 -11.75 5.02 -35.17
CA ASP A 133 -12.69 4.44 -36.11
C ASP A 133 -13.24 3.11 -35.53
N ASP A 134 -13.01 1.98 -36.21
CA ASP A 134 -13.42 0.66 -35.75
C ASP A 134 -12.31 -0.12 -35.02
N GLN A 135 -11.14 0.46 -34.78
CA GLN A 135 -10.01 -0.24 -34.17
C GLN A 135 -9.84 0.15 -32.69
N VAL A 136 -9.64 -0.85 -31.83
CA VAL A 136 -9.31 -0.60 -30.41
C VAL A 136 -7.84 -0.21 -30.33
N VAL A 137 -7.57 1.05 -29.95
CA VAL A 137 -6.21 1.58 -29.77
C VAL A 137 -5.73 1.47 -28.32
N PHE A 138 -6.65 1.44 -27.37
CA PHE A 138 -6.36 1.27 -25.95
C PHE A 138 -7.37 0.32 -25.31
N ASP A 139 -6.87 -0.60 -24.47
CA ASP A 139 -7.66 -1.49 -23.61
C ASP A 139 -7.03 -1.44 -22.22
N LEU A 140 -7.78 -0.93 -21.23
CA LEU A 140 -7.25 -0.70 -19.88
C LEU A 140 -6.83 -2.01 -19.21
N HIS A 141 -7.63 -3.07 -19.26
CA HIS A 141 -7.31 -4.34 -18.62
C HIS A 141 -6.09 -5.02 -19.24
N LYS A 142 -5.91 -4.90 -20.56
CA LYS A 142 -4.70 -5.37 -21.24
C LYS A 142 -3.48 -4.59 -20.73
N ARG A 143 -3.60 -3.27 -20.65
CA ARG A 143 -2.53 -2.35 -20.19
C ARG A 143 -2.19 -2.56 -18.71
N GLU A 144 -3.19 -2.73 -17.85
CA GLU A 144 -3.00 -3.07 -16.44
C GLU A 144 -2.02 -4.23 -16.25
N LYS A 145 -2.18 -5.29 -17.05
CA LYS A 145 -1.33 -6.49 -17.01
C LYS A 145 0.04 -6.25 -17.64
N GLN A 146 0.08 -5.70 -18.85
CA GLN A 146 1.33 -5.53 -19.61
C GLN A 146 2.27 -4.52 -18.97
N ASP A 147 1.71 -3.40 -18.52
CA ASP A 147 2.45 -2.26 -17.96
C ASP A 147 2.54 -2.34 -16.43
N LYS A 148 2.09 -3.46 -15.84
CA LYS A 148 2.26 -3.81 -14.43
C LYS A 148 1.71 -2.73 -13.49
N HIS A 149 0.42 -2.42 -13.64
CA HIS A 149 -0.31 -1.55 -12.71
C HIS A 149 -0.17 -2.05 -11.27
N PHE A 150 -0.25 -1.15 -10.29
CA PHE A 150 0.10 -1.47 -8.91
C PHE A 150 -0.66 -2.70 -8.38
N VAL A 151 -1.97 -2.77 -8.63
CA VAL A 151 -2.79 -3.91 -8.20
C VAL A 151 -2.36 -5.21 -8.86
N ARG A 152 -1.92 -5.17 -10.13
CA ARG A 152 -1.43 -6.36 -10.85
C ARG A 152 -0.08 -6.83 -10.33
N VAL A 153 0.85 -5.90 -10.09
CA VAL A 153 2.13 -6.22 -9.44
C VAL A 153 1.89 -6.88 -8.09
N PHE A 154 0.92 -6.36 -7.34
CA PHE A 154 0.57 -6.92 -6.04
C PHE A 154 0.02 -8.36 -6.17
N GLU A 155 -0.93 -8.61 -7.07
CA GLU A 155 -1.48 -9.96 -7.30
C GLU A 155 -0.41 -10.95 -7.78
N GLU A 156 0.50 -10.52 -8.65
CA GLU A 156 1.63 -11.34 -9.12
C GLU A 156 2.59 -11.68 -7.96
N ALA A 157 3.00 -10.66 -7.18
CA ALA A 157 3.87 -10.87 -6.02
C ALA A 157 3.19 -11.76 -4.97
N LYS A 158 1.86 -11.63 -4.81
CA LYS A 158 1.07 -12.47 -3.93
C LYS A 158 1.03 -13.93 -4.38
N ALA A 159 0.98 -14.18 -5.69
CA ALA A 159 1.07 -15.54 -6.23
C ALA A 159 2.43 -16.18 -5.91
N GLU A 160 3.52 -15.42 -5.99
CA GLU A 160 4.86 -15.89 -5.58
C GLU A 160 4.95 -16.13 -4.06
N TYR A 161 4.37 -15.24 -3.23
CA TYR A 161 4.26 -15.45 -1.79
C TYR A 161 3.59 -16.80 -1.45
N TYR A 162 2.52 -17.19 -2.15
CA TYR A 162 1.85 -18.48 -1.88
C TYR A 162 2.70 -19.70 -2.25
N ARG A 163 3.71 -19.54 -3.11
CA ARG A 163 4.66 -20.59 -3.45
C ARG A 163 5.82 -20.68 -2.45
N ASN A 164 6.04 -19.65 -1.63
CA ASN A 164 7.09 -19.65 -0.63
C ASN A 164 6.75 -20.63 0.52
N PRO A 165 7.53 -21.70 0.74
CA PRO A 165 7.31 -22.64 1.84
C PRO A 165 7.62 -22.05 3.22
N PHE A 166 8.48 -21.03 3.29
CA PHE A 166 8.89 -20.35 4.53
C PHE A 166 8.03 -19.12 4.86
N ARG A 167 6.85 -19.01 4.25
CA ARG A 167 5.95 -17.89 4.53
C ARG A 167 5.34 -18.00 5.93
N TYR A 168 5.21 -16.86 6.59
CA TYR A 168 4.42 -16.73 7.81
C TYR A 168 2.94 -16.81 7.50
N ILE A 169 2.19 -17.48 8.37
CA ILE A 169 0.72 -17.55 8.34
C ILE A 169 0.12 -16.59 9.37
N LYS A 170 -1.19 -16.32 9.27
CA LYS A 170 -1.89 -15.38 10.16
C LYS A 170 -1.63 -15.66 11.65
N GLN A 171 -1.55 -16.94 12.03
CA GLN A 171 -1.34 -17.40 13.40
C GLN A 171 0.05 -17.04 13.94
N ASP A 172 1.04 -16.85 13.08
CA ASP A 172 2.37 -16.41 13.52
C ASP A 172 2.33 -14.99 14.11
N PHE A 173 1.29 -14.21 13.81
CA PHE A 173 1.10 -12.84 14.26
C PHE A 173 -0.02 -12.69 15.31
N SER A 174 -0.42 -13.79 15.97
CA SER A 174 -1.47 -13.74 17.00
C SER A 174 -1.06 -13.02 18.27
N ASP A 175 0.21 -13.14 18.67
CA ASP A 175 0.76 -12.49 19.85
C ASP A 175 1.21 -11.06 19.54
N ALA A 176 1.15 -10.16 20.53
CA ALA A 176 1.68 -8.81 20.44
C ALA A 176 3.19 -8.81 20.12
N GLY A 177 3.60 -8.05 19.10
CA GLY A 177 4.97 -8.06 18.64
C GLY A 177 5.33 -6.98 17.64
N LEU A 178 6.59 -7.01 17.21
CA LEU A 178 7.20 -6.06 16.29
C LEU A 178 7.79 -6.79 15.08
N ILE A 179 7.64 -6.20 13.90
CA ILE A 179 8.33 -6.62 12.68
C ILE A 179 9.01 -5.39 12.08
N LEU A 180 10.30 -5.52 11.77
CA LEU A 180 11.06 -4.51 11.03
C LEU A 180 11.47 -5.09 9.68
N THR A 181 11.04 -4.47 8.58
CA THR A 181 11.46 -4.92 7.24
C THR A 181 11.62 -3.77 6.24
N GLY A 182 12.73 -3.73 5.51
CA GLY A 182 12.96 -2.72 4.46
C GLY A 182 12.91 -1.26 4.94
N GLY A 183 13.19 -1.01 6.23
CA GLY A 183 13.05 0.31 6.84
C GLY A 183 11.61 0.66 7.27
N ASN A 184 10.65 -0.25 7.09
CA ASN A 184 9.28 -0.15 7.59
C ASN A 184 9.18 -0.81 8.97
N ALA A 185 8.26 -0.30 9.80
CA ALA A 185 7.94 -0.89 11.09
C ALA A 185 6.46 -1.26 11.18
N PHE A 186 6.20 -2.47 11.69
CA PHE A 186 4.87 -2.98 11.89
C PHE A 186 4.71 -3.47 13.32
N TRP A 187 3.55 -3.15 13.91
CA TRP A 187 3.08 -3.81 15.13
C TRP A 187 2.16 -4.96 14.72
N CYS A 188 2.33 -6.14 15.31
CA CYS A 188 1.50 -7.30 15.04
C CYS A 188 0.72 -7.73 16.27
N GLU A 189 -0.56 -8.05 16.12
CA GLU A 189 -1.42 -8.54 17.19
C GLU A 189 -2.69 -9.19 16.61
N ALA A 190 -3.20 -10.25 17.24
CA ALA A 190 -4.44 -10.93 16.83
C ALA A 190 -4.47 -11.39 15.36
N GLY A 191 -3.31 -11.62 14.76
CA GLY A 191 -3.16 -12.02 13.36
C GLY A 191 -3.33 -10.87 12.37
N GLU A 192 -3.24 -9.62 12.82
CA GLU A 192 -3.28 -8.43 11.98
C GLU A 192 -2.02 -7.59 12.16
N LEU A 193 -1.69 -6.81 11.13
CA LEU A 193 -0.59 -5.86 11.15
C LEU A 193 -1.11 -4.43 11.17
N LEU A 194 -0.50 -3.62 12.03
CA LEU A 194 -0.57 -2.18 12.03
C LEU A 194 0.74 -1.64 11.43
N SER A 195 0.64 -0.98 10.27
CA SER A 195 1.79 -0.30 9.66
C SER A 195 2.03 1.04 10.36
N ILE A 196 3.18 1.21 11.00
CA ILE A 196 3.57 2.46 11.66
C ILE A 196 4.17 3.42 10.64
N THR A 197 5.02 2.88 9.77
CA THR A 197 5.63 3.58 8.64
C THR A 197 5.52 2.70 7.41
N ALA A 198 4.78 3.16 6.41
CA ALA A 198 4.68 2.50 5.10
C ALA A 198 5.42 3.35 4.07
N HIS A 199 6.65 2.95 3.77
CA HIS A 199 7.47 3.57 2.75
C HIS A 199 7.36 2.85 1.41
N GLN A 200 7.82 3.51 0.36
CA GLN A 200 7.86 2.92 -0.97
C GLN A 200 8.64 1.60 -0.95
N GLY A 201 8.03 0.54 -1.45
CA GLY A 201 8.64 -0.80 -1.45
C GLY A 201 8.13 -1.74 -0.35
N PHE A 202 7.38 -1.25 0.65
CA PHE A 202 6.93 -2.05 1.79
C PHE A 202 6.31 -3.41 1.41
N MET A 203 5.54 -3.46 0.31
CA MET A 203 4.91 -4.69 -0.17
C MET A 203 5.95 -5.72 -0.60
N ARG A 204 6.97 -5.29 -1.34
CA ARG A 204 8.07 -6.17 -1.74
C ARG A 204 8.83 -6.62 -0.51
N ASP A 205 9.16 -5.71 0.40
CA ASP A 205 9.93 -6.02 1.60
C ASP A 205 9.21 -7.06 2.47
N LEU A 206 7.88 -6.94 2.64
CA LEU A 206 7.06 -7.93 3.34
C LEU A 206 7.03 -9.27 2.61
N ILE A 207 6.82 -9.31 1.29
CA ILE A 207 6.77 -10.56 0.52
C ILE A 207 8.13 -11.26 0.53
N ASP A 208 9.22 -10.52 0.34
CA ASP A 208 10.60 -11.02 0.41
C ASP A 208 10.90 -11.57 1.83
N SER A 209 10.26 -10.99 2.86
CA SER A 209 10.30 -11.47 4.24
C SER A 209 9.35 -12.66 4.53
N GLY A 210 8.61 -13.16 3.53
CA GLY A 210 7.63 -14.22 3.73
C GLY A 210 6.38 -13.77 4.50
N ILE A 211 6.11 -12.47 4.59
CA ILE A 211 4.94 -11.90 5.28
C ILE A 211 3.88 -11.50 4.25
N ASP A 212 2.63 -11.83 4.53
CA ASP A 212 1.50 -11.41 3.72
C ASP A 212 1.19 -9.91 3.93
N PRO A 213 1.35 -9.04 2.91
CA PRO A 213 1.02 -7.63 3.07
C PRO A 213 -0.48 -7.35 3.17
N ASP A 214 -1.35 -8.30 2.80
CA ASP A 214 -2.81 -8.19 3.03
C ASP A 214 -3.18 -8.37 4.52
N LEU A 215 -2.22 -8.72 5.40
CA LEU A 215 -2.43 -8.71 6.85
C LEU A 215 -2.42 -7.29 7.43
N ILE A 216 -1.97 -6.29 6.68
CA ILE A 216 -2.10 -4.89 7.09
C ILE A 216 -3.58 -4.54 7.10
N GLY A 217 -4.20 -4.54 8.29
CA GLY A 217 -5.59 -4.11 8.48
C GLY A 217 -5.69 -2.64 8.89
N SER A 218 -4.58 -2.11 9.41
CA SER A 218 -4.49 -0.75 9.92
C SER A 218 -3.17 -0.09 9.52
N CYS A 219 -3.18 1.23 9.36
CA CYS A 219 -1.95 2.00 9.20
C CYS A 219 -2.01 3.34 9.94
N ILE A 220 -0.84 3.89 10.20
CA ILE A 220 -0.66 5.26 10.66
C ILE A 220 -0.29 6.11 9.44
N SER A 221 -0.93 7.28 9.28
CA SER A 221 -0.64 8.19 8.19
C SER A 221 -0.98 9.63 8.58
N ASP A 222 0.04 10.42 8.92
CA ASP A 222 -0.07 11.87 9.17
C ASP A 222 0.12 12.71 7.89
N LEU A 223 -0.27 12.18 6.72
CA LEU A 223 -0.13 12.91 5.46
C LEU A 223 -0.93 14.21 5.49
N THR A 224 -0.24 15.32 5.20
CA THR A 224 -0.80 16.65 5.07
C THR A 224 -0.93 17.06 3.60
N TYR A 225 -1.45 18.26 3.34
CA TYR A 225 -1.51 18.81 1.98
C TYR A 225 -0.14 19.02 1.34
N ASP A 226 0.87 19.35 2.14
CA ASP A 226 2.22 19.59 1.64
C ASP A 226 2.87 18.28 1.16
N ASP A 227 2.37 17.14 1.63
CA ASP A 227 2.88 15.80 1.32
C ASP A 227 2.22 15.16 0.09
N ILE A 228 1.25 15.82 -0.56
CA ILE A 228 0.43 15.25 -1.65
C ILE A 228 1.25 14.63 -2.80
N ASN A 229 2.42 15.19 -3.10
CA ASN A 229 3.33 14.72 -4.15
C ASN A 229 4.53 13.91 -3.60
N SER A 230 4.48 13.49 -2.33
CA SER A 230 5.54 12.71 -1.71
C SER A 230 5.45 11.21 -2.08
N PRO A 231 6.56 10.47 -1.95
CA PRO A 231 6.55 9.00 -2.06
C PRO A 231 5.62 8.32 -1.04
N ASP A 232 5.45 8.90 0.15
CA ASP A 232 4.58 8.36 1.20
C ASP A 232 3.10 8.53 0.82
N ALA A 233 2.73 9.66 0.21
CA ALA A 233 1.38 9.84 -0.34
C ALA A 233 1.06 8.83 -1.45
N TYR A 234 2.02 8.56 -2.35
CA TYR A 234 1.87 7.51 -3.35
C TYR A 234 1.68 6.13 -2.71
N THR A 235 2.49 5.81 -1.69
CA THR A 235 2.43 4.53 -0.97
C THR A 235 1.10 4.35 -0.25
N TYR A 236 0.59 5.39 0.41
CA TYR A 236 -0.71 5.39 1.06
C TYR A 236 -1.87 5.17 0.07
N ILE A 237 -1.82 5.82 -1.10
CA ILE A 237 -2.81 5.62 -2.15
C ILE A 237 -2.77 4.18 -2.69
N CYS A 238 -1.57 3.60 -2.82
CA CYS A 238 -1.40 2.21 -3.21
C CYS A 238 -2.06 1.26 -2.19
N LEU A 239 -1.87 1.48 -0.88
CA LEU A 239 -2.57 0.74 0.17
C LEU A 239 -4.10 0.86 0.03
N LEU A 240 -4.63 2.07 -0.14
CA LEU A 240 -6.08 2.29 -0.30
C LEU A 240 -6.64 1.55 -1.54
N LYS A 241 -5.93 1.61 -2.67
CA LYS A 241 -6.29 0.85 -3.87
C LYS A 241 -6.31 -0.65 -3.62
N ARG A 242 -5.32 -1.19 -2.90
CA ARG A 242 -5.27 -2.61 -2.55
C ARG A 242 -6.47 -3.03 -1.71
N HIS A 243 -6.75 -2.30 -0.63
CA HIS A 243 -7.89 -2.59 0.24
C HIS A 243 -9.23 -2.51 -0.51
N ARG A 244 -9.39 -1.51 -1.38
CA ARG A 244 -10.58 -1.39 -2.24
C ARG A 244 -10.72 -2.57 -3.18
N HIS A 245 -9.62 -2.99 -3.83
CA HIS A 245 -9.62 -4.15 -4.73
C HIS A 245 -10.06 -5.42 -4.00
N ARG A 246 -9.57 -5.62 -2.77
CA ARG A 246 -9.92 -6.77 -1.91
C ARG A 246 -11.27 -6.64 -1.20
N ARG A 247 -11.92 -5.47 -1.29
CA ARG A 247 -13.16 -5.13 -0.55
C ARG A 247 -12.99 -5.22 0.97
N ASN A 248 -11.78 -4.97 1.44
CA ASN A 248 -11.45 -4.92 2.86
C ASN A 248 -11.51 -3.48 3.37
N LYS A 249 -11.69 -3.32 4.67
CA LYS A 249 -11.46 -2.04 5.33
C LYS A 249 -9.98 -1.83 5.58
N LEU A 250 -9.56 -0.58 5.56
CA LEU A 250 -8.31 -0.09 6.12
C LEU A 250 -8.68 0.91 7.22
N ARG A 251 -8.19 0.68 8.44
CA ARG A 251 -8.29 1.64 9.53
C ARG A 251 -7.05 2.52 9.54
N VAL A 252 -7.25 3.84 9.51
CA VAL A 252 -6.17 4.82 9.45
C VAL A 252 -6.19 5.66 10.71
N PHE A 253 -5.09 5.55 11.45
CA PHE A 253 -4.80 6.38 12.62
C PHE A 253 -4.04 7.61 12.15
N THR A 254 -4.52 8.80 12.50
CA THR A 254 -3.87 10.05 12.11
C THR A 254 -4.07 11.15 13.15
N ALA A 255 -3.05 12.00 13.31
CA ALA A 255 -3.14 13.24 14.05
C ALA A 255 -3.63 14.41 13.16
N ASP A 256 -3.54 14.30 11.84
CA ASP A 256 -4.14 15.21 10.87
C ASP A 256 -5.13 14.42 10.00
N SER A 257 -6.42 14.65 10.21
CA SER A 257 -7.46 13.87 9.57
C SER A 257 -8.06 14.52 8.33
N GLU A 258 -7.65 15.74 7.98
CA GLU A 258 -8.36 16.52 6.95
C GLU A 258 -8.25 15.85 5.58
N LEU A 259 -7.03 15.53 5.14
CA LEU A 259 -6.78 14.92 3.83
C LEU A 259 -7.42 13.53 3.72
N GLN A 260 -7.31 12.72 4.78
CA GLN A 260 -7.81 11.34 4.84
C GLN A 260 -9.33 11.35 4.80
N ARG A 261 -9.99 12.30 5.48
CA ARG A 261 -11.46 12.47 5.44
C ARG A 261 -11.93 12.77 4.03
N LYS A 262 -11.22 13.64 3.31
CA LYS A 262 -11.54 13.94 1.91
C LYS A 262 -11.31 12.74 0.99
N LEU A 263 -10.22 11.98 1.20
CA LEU A 263 -9.95 10.74 0.46
C LEU A 263 -11.05 9.67 0.63
N LYS A 264 -11.78 9.67 1.76
CA LYS A 264 -12.93 8.76 1.95
C LYS A 264 -13.99 8.90 0.85
N HIS A 265 -14.09 10.07 0.21
CA HIS A 265 -15.01 10.26 -0.93
C HIS A 265 -14.60 9.47 -2.17
N LEU A 266 -13.31 9.20 -2.41
CA LEU A 266 -12.83 8.41 -3.55
C LEU A 266 -12.90 6.91 -3.36
N PHE A 267 -12.89 6.45 -2.11
CA PHE A 267 -12.93 5.04 -1.76
C PHE A 267 -14.23 4.73 -0.99
N PRO A 268 -15.42 4.96 -1.60
CA PRO A 268 -16.69 4.85 -0.91
C PRO A 268 -17.08 3.38 -0.65
N VAL A 269 -18.07 3.24 0.23
CA VAL A 269 -18.84 2.01 0.50
C VAL A 269 -19.32 1.40 -0.83
N ARG A 270 -18.99 0.14 -1.12
CA ARG A 270 -19.60 -0.62 -2.23
C ARG A 270 -20.80 -1.41 -1.69
N GLY A 271 -22.02 -0.98 -1.98
CA GLY A 271 -23.24 -1.71 -1.59
C GLY A 271 -23.39 -1.90 -0.06
N SER A 272 -23.64 -3.12 0.40
CA SER A 272 -23.78 -3.48 1.82
C SER A 272 -22.45 -3.62 2.58
N THR A 273 -21.30 -3.50 1.89
CA THR A 273 -20.00 -3.57 2.56
C THR A 273 -19.58 -2.22 3.11
N PRO A 274 -19.17 -2.14 4.38
CA PRO A 274 -18.79 -0.89 5.04
C PRO A 274 -17.57 -0.22 4.37
N SER A 275 -17.37 1.08 4.64
CA SER A 275 -16.39 1.91 3.91
C SER A 275 -15.00 1.29 3.89
N THR A 276 -14.34 1.31 2.72
CA THR A 276 -12.96 0.84 2.58
C THR A 276 -12.00 1.60 3.50
N LEU A 277 -12.31 2.86 3.84
CA LEU A 277 -11.51 3.69 4.73
C LEU A 277 -12.28 4.03 6.02
N GLU A 278 -11.72 3.64 7.16
CA GLU A 278 -12.11 4.05 8.51
C GLU A 278 -11.04 4.99 9.07
N ILE A 279 -11.41 6.16 9.57
CA ILE A 279 -10.46 7.17 10.06
C ILE A 279 -10.63 7.31 11.56
N VAL A 280 -9.56 7.07 12.30
CA VAL A 280 -9.45 7.32 13.73
C VAL A 280 -8.68 8.62 13.91
N ASP A 281 -9.43 9.71 14.05
CA ASP A 281 -8.86 11.04 14.30
C ASP A 281 -8.38 11.12 15.76
N MET A 282 -7.08 11.39 15.92
CA MET A 282 -6.43 11.50 17.22
C MET A 282 -5.97 12.93 17.55
N ALA A 283 -6.41 13.95 16.79
CA ALA A 283 -6.08 15.35 17.07
C ALA A 283 -6.47 15.75 18.51
N ASP A 284 -7.68 15.38 18.93
CA ASP A 284 -8.25 15.77 20.23
C ASP A 284 -7.98 14.75 21.34
N THR A 285 -8.19 13.46 21.06
CA THR A 285 -8.12 12.38 22.06
C THR A 285 -6.69 11.92 22.32
N ARG A 286 -5.77 12.19 21.38
CA ARG A 286 -4.39 11.69 21.32
C ARG A 286 -4.27 10.16 21.41
N LYS A 287 -5.37 9.42 21.33
CA LYS A 287 -5.40 7.97 21.54
C LYS A 287 -6.39 7.27 20.58
N GLY A 288 -5.97 6.13 20.06
CA GLY A 288 -6.79 5.17 19.30
C GLY A 288 -6.51 3.74 19.77
N SER A 289 -7.40 2.80 19.45
CA SER A 289 -7.20 1.39 19.78
C SER A 289 -6.99 0.53 18.54
N PHE A 290 -5.98 -0.33 18.61
CA PHE A 290 -5.73 -1.41 17.67
C PHE A 290 -5.69 -2.71 18.48
N GLN A 291 -6.74 -3.52 18.36
CA GLN A 291 -6.92 -4.70 19.21
C GLN A 291 -6.84 -4.34 20.71
N GLU A 292 -5.99 -4.98 21.50
CA GLU A 292 -5.77 -4.68 22.92
C GLU A 292 -4.74 -3.56 23.14
N SER A 293 -4.06 -3.14 22.06
CA SER A 293 -3.09 -2.04 22.08
C SER A 293 -3.74 -0.66 21.97
N VAL A 294 -3.23 0.28 22.76
CA VAL A 294 -3.56 1.71 22.68
C VAL A 294 -2.45 2.45 21.95
N ILE A 295 -2.78 3.06 20.83
CA ILE A 295 -1.89 3.90 20.03
C ILE A 295 -2.05 5.34 20.49
N SER A 296 -0.96 6.06 20.64
CA SER A 296 -0.98 7.49 20.97
C SER A 296 0.12 8.27 20.25
N ARG A 297 -0.18 9.52 19.88
CA ARG A 297 0.82 10.43 19.29
C ARG A 297 1.65 11.07 20.39
N GLN A 298 2.97 11.01 20.25
CA GLN A 298 3.95 11.74 21.06
C GLN A 298 4.64 12.79 20.18
N LYS A 299 5.33 13.77 20.80
CA LYS A 299 6.03 14.84 20.05
C LYS A 299 6.99 14.32 18.99
N ASN A 300 7.64 13.19 19.26
CA ASN A 300 8.73 12.64 18.45
C ASN A 300 8.38 11.27 17.86
N GLY A 301 7.10 10.88 17.79
CA GLY A 301 6.78 9.54 17.30
C GLY A 301 5.43 8.99 17.72
N TRP A 302 5.26 7.70 17.50
CA TRP A 302 4.05 6.95 17.83
C TRP A 302 4.31 5.99 18.97
N ARG A 303 3.53 6.11 20.04
CA ARG A 303 3.64 5.23 21.20
C ARG A 303 2.52 4.19 21.16
N ILE A 304 2.89 2.93 21.31
CA ILE A 304 1.98 1.81 21.53
C ILE A 304 2.11 1.37 22.98
N HIS A 305 0.97 1.33 23.66
CA HIS A 305 0.83 0.79 25.00
C HIS A 305 0.01 -0.50 24.92
N HIS A 306 0.55 -1.60 25.44
CA HIS A 306 -0.15 -2.86 25.58
C HIS A 306 -0.04 -3.32 27.03
N ALA A 307 -1.15 -3.74 27.63
CA ALA A 307 -1.16 -4.16 29.03
C ALA A 307 -0.16 -5.31 29.26
N GLY A 308 0.67 -5.20 30.30
CA GLY A 308 1.68 -6.20 30.64
C GLY A 308 2.97 -6.16 29.80
N LEU A 309 3.09 -5.22 28.85
CA LEU A 309 4.30 -4.98 28.07
C LEU A 309 4.90 -3.60 28.36
N PRO A 310 6.22 -3.41 28.18
CA PRO A 310 6.81 -2.08 28.15
C PRO A 310 6.20 -1.23 27.03
N ASP A 311 6.06 0.07 27.26
CA ASP A 311 5.65 0.99 26.21
C ASP A 311 6.64 0.99 25.05
N VAL A 312 6.12 1.05 23.83
CA VAL A 312 6.92 1.03 22.61
C VAL A 312 6.77 2.35 21.88
N LEU A 313 7.86 3.08 21.68
CA LEU A 313 7.91 4.33 20.92
C LEU A 313 8.65 4.11 19.60
N PHE A 314 7.98 4.43 18.50
CA PHE A 314 8.53 4.38 17.15
C PHE A 314 9.06 5.75 16.74
N ASP A 315 10.23 5.77 16.10
CA ASP A 315 10.92 6.96 15.57
C ASP A 315 11.31 8.02 16.62
N GLY A 316 11.39 7.61 17.88
CA GLY A 316 11.82 8.46 19.00
C GLY A 316 12.45 7.66 20.13
N ASP A 317 12.99 8.39 21.10
CA ASP A 317 13.54 7.83 22.33
C ASP A 317 12.55 7.98 23.50
N ILE A 318 12.42 6.93 24.31
CA ILE A 318 11.63 6.94 25.56
C ILE A 318 12.56 6.68 26.74
N ASP A 319 12.28 7.31 27.88
CA ASP A 319 13.10 7.19 29.09
C ASP A 319 12.98 5.79 29.71
N GLU A 320 11.77 5.24 29.73
CA GLU A 320 11.48 3.88 30.17
C GLU A 320 10.58 3.18 29.14
N GLY A 321 11.02 2.05 28.61
CA GLY A 321 10.33 1.30 27.57
C GLY A 321 11.23 0.87 26.42
N LEU A 322 10.62 0.68 25.25
CA LEU A 322 11.27 0.27 24.01
C LEU A 322 11.25 1.42 23.00
N SER A 323 12.41 1.77 22.48
CA SER A 323 12.57 2.70 21.36
C SER A 323 12.90 1.92 20.10
N VAL A 324 12.11 2.12 19.05
CA VAL A 324 12.22 1.40 17.79
C VAL A 324 12.68 2.35 16.69
N ASN A 325 13.78 2.00 16.02
CA ASN A 325 14.27 2.69 14.84
C ASN A 325 14.19 1.75 13.63
N ALA A 326 13.18 1.97 12.78
CA ALA A 326 12.90 1.11 11.63
C ALA A 326 14.04 1.14 10.61
N ALA A 327 14.57 2.33 10.29
CA ALA A 327 15.64 2.53 9.32
C ALA A 327 16.94 1.82 9.71
N LYS A 328 17.30 1.84 11.00
CA LYS A 328 18.48 1.15 11.54
C LYS A 328 18.21 -0.30 11.91
N LYS A 329 16.95 -0.74 11.90
CA LYS A 329 16.49 -2.06 12.36
C LYS A 329 16.92 -2.36 13.79
N THR A 330 16.93 -1.33 14.65
CA THR A 330 17.37 -1.46 16.05
C THR A 330 16.22 -1.21 17.00
N VAL A 331 16.19 -1.99 18.07
CA VAL A 331 15.35 -1.74 19.24
C VAL A 331 16.26 -1.47 20.44
N ARG A 332 15.91 -0.47 21.24
CA ARG A 332 16.61 -0.11 22.46
C ARG A 332 15.64 -0.20 23.63
N TYR A 333 15.97 -1.01 24.61
CA TYR A 333 15.23 -1.14 25.85
C TYR A 333 15.91 -0.31 26.95
N ARG A 334 15.13 0.54 27.62
CA ARG A 334 15.57 1.31 28.79
C ARG A 334 14.65 1.05 29.97
N SER A 335 15.23 0.75 31.12
CA SER A 335 14.51 0.65 32.39
C SER A 335 15.49 0.86 33.54
N GLY A 336 15.41 2.00 34.25
CA GLY A 336 16.17 2.30 35.47
C GLY A 336 17.68 2.04 35.40
N MET A 337 18.09 0.77 35.58
CA MET A 337 19.47 0.30 35.57
C MET A 337 19.92 -0.35 34.25
N THR A 338 19.02 -0.60 33.32
CA THR A 338 19.27 -1.35 32.09
C THR A 338 19.07 -0.45 30.88
N ASP A 339 20.07 -0.43 30.00
CA ASP A 339 20.02 0.24 28.70
C ASP A 339 20.71 -0.65 27.67
N VAL A 340 19.92 -1.38 26.90
CA VAL A 340 20.40 -2.41 25.97
C VAL A 340 19.81 -2.15 24.60
N SER A 341 20.62 -2.27 23.55
CA SER A 341 20.17 -2.19 22.17
C SER A 341 20.52 -3.46 21.42
N PHE A 342 19.60 -3.91 20.57
CA PHE A 342 19.76 -5.06 19.71
C PHE A 342 19.24 -4.77 18.31
N SER A 343 19.79 -5.45 17.32
CA SER A 343 19.35 -5.39 15.93
C SER A 343 18.39 -6.54 15.64
N ILE A 344 17.34 -6.27 14.88
CA ILE A 344 16.36 -7.28 14.46
C ILE A 344 16.66 -7.68 13.01
N PRO A 345 16.77 -8.99 12.71
CA PRO A 345 16.87 -9.46 11.33
C PRO A 345 15.66 -9.03 10.50
N ASP A 346 15.89 -8.76 9.22
CA ASP A 346 14.84 -8.26 8.32
C ASP A 346 13.66 -9.22 8.25
N GLY A 347 12.46 -8.71 8.45
CA GLY A 347 11.24 -9.51 8.35
C GLY A 347 10.98 -10.46 9.52
N TYR A 348 11.87 -10.51 10.51
CA TYR A 348 11.73 -11.44 11.61
C TYR A 348 10.72 -10.94 12.66
N PRO A 349 9.64 -11.69 12.97
CA PRO A 349 8.67 -11.28 13.97
C PRO A 349 9.24 -11.45 15.39
N VAL A 350 9.38 -10.33 16.10
CA VAL A 350 9.75 -10.31 17.51
C VAL A 350 8.48 -10.28 18.36
N LYS A 351 8.19 -11.40 19.01
CA LYS A 351 7.04 -11.52 19.91
C LYS A 351 7.41 -11.09 21.32
N PHE A 352 6.57 -10.26 21.93
CA PHE A 352 6.73 -9.91 23.33
C PHE A 352 6.07 -10.95 24.21
N ILE A 353 6.78 -11.37 25.25
CA ILE A 353 6.31 -12.38 26.19
C ILE A 353 6.14 -11.69 27.53
N ALA A 354 4.93 -11.74 28.09
CA ALA A 354 4.67 -11.24 29.43
C ALA A 354 5.54 -12.00 30.46
N SER A 355 5.97 -11.29 31.50
CA SER A 355 6.97 -11.69 32.51
C SER A 355 6.67 -12.95 33.33
N SER A 356 5.61 -13.71 33.03
CA SER A 356 5.23 -14.95 33.71
C SER A 356 5.76 -16.23 33.06
N ILE A 357 6.40 -16.16 31.88
CA ILE A 357 6.92 -17.35 31.20
C ILE A 357 8.37 -17.61 31.62
N GLN A 358 8.63 -18.82 32.15
CA GLN A 358 9.99 -19.26 32.49
C GLN A 358 10.88 -19.29 31.24
N GLU A 359 12.11 -18.81 31.34
CA GLU A 359 13.09 -18.73 30.24
C GLU A 359 13.25 -20.06 29.48
N ASP A 360 13.22 -21.17 30.22
CA ASP A 360 13.22 -22.54 29.70
C ASP A 360 12.07 -22.83 28.72
N GLN A 361 10.88 -22.29 28.99
CA GLN A 361 9.70 -22.47 28.14
C GLN A 361 9.83 -21.64 26.85
N ILE A 362 10.53 -20.49 26.89
CA ILE A 362 10.78 -19.64 25.73
C ILE A 362 11.75 -20.34 24.78
N VAL A 363 12.88 -20.83 25.29
CA VAL A 363 13.87 -21.58 24.50
C VAL A 363 13.24 -22.82 23.89
N ASN A 364 12.45 -23.58 24.66
CA ASN A 364 11.76 -24.76 24.16
C ASN A 364 10.73 -24.42 23.07
N LYS A 365 9.94 -23.34 23.24
CA LYS A 365 9.00 -22.89 22.21
C LYS A 365 9.73 -22.50 20.93
N TYR A 366 10.87 -21.82 21.05
CA TYR A 366 11.67 -21.38 19.90
C TYR A 366 12.32 -22.55 19.16
N VAL A 367 12.99 -23.45 19.89
CA VAL A 367 13.63 -24.64 19.32
C VAL A 367 12.58 -25.54 18.66
N ASN A 368 11.44 -25.77 19.33
CA ASN A 368 10.36 -26.57 18.76
C ASN A 368 9.76 -25.92 17.51
N TYR A 369 9.58 -24.60 17.50
CA TYR A 369 9.11 -23.89 16.31
C TYR A 369 10.10 -24.06 15.14
N MET A 370 11.40 -23.81 15.37
CA MET A 370 12.42 -24.02 14.34
C MET A 370 12.43 -25.46 13.83
N LEU A 371 12.45 -26.46 14.72
CA LEU A 371 12.47 -27.87 14.33
C LEU A 371 11.20 -28.28 13.56
N THR A 372 10.04 -27.75 13.94
CA THR A 372 8.77 -28.00 13.22
C THR A 372 8.81 -27.37 11.83
N CYS A 373 9.23 -26.11 11.72
CA CYS A 373 9.38 -25.43 10.42
C CYS A 373 10.36 -26.15 9.49
N ILE A 374 11.46 -26.69 10.02
CA ILE A 374 12.40 -27.48 9.22
C ILE A 374 11.74 -28.81 8.83
N LYS A 375 11.12 -29.53 9.78
CA LYS A 375 10.49 -30.84 9.57
C LYS A 375 9.37 -30.83 8.53
N ASP A 376 8.56 -29.77 8.51
CA ASP A 376 7.45 -29.63 7.56
C ASP A 376 7.94 -29.36 6.12
N ASN A 377 9.24 -29.09 5.92
CA ASN A 377 9.81 -28.64 4.66
C ASN A 377 10.99 -29.46 4.15
N ILE A 378 11.30 -30.58 4.79
CA ILE A 378 12.33 -31.53 4.36
C ILE A 378 11.72 -32.83 3.83
N LEU A 379 12.49 -33.58 3.05
CA LEU A 379 12.03 -34.87 2.55
C LEU A 379 11.92 -35.89 3.71
N PRO A 380 11.01 -36.89 3.63
CA PRO A 380 10.85 -37.90 4.69
C PRO A 380 12.15 -38.60 5.10
N GLU A 381 13.09 -38.73 4.16
CA GLU A 381 14.41 -39.34 4.32
C GLU A 381 15.35 -38.49 5.20
N GLU A 382 15.12 -37.18 5.27
CA GLU A 382 15.91 -36.23 6.06
C GLU A 382 15.32 -36.02 7.47
N ALA A 383 14.12 -36.54 7.73
CA ALA A 383 13.39 -36.35 8.99
C ALA A 383 14.09 -37.01 10.19
N GLU A 384 14.84 -38.07 9.94
CA GLU A 384 15.66 -38.73 10.95
C GLU A 384 16.80 -37.81 11.43
N SER A 385 17.39 -37.02 10.52
CA SER A 385 18.46 -36.06 10.86
C SER A 385 17.96 -34.90 11.74
N ILE A 386 16.71 -34.48 11.57
CA ILE A 386 16.09 -33.45 12.44
C ILE A 386 15.81 -34.00 13.83
N SER A 387 15.38 -35.27 13.93
CA SER A 387 15.21 -35.90 15.24
C SER A 387 16.53 -35.92 16.01
N VAL A 388 17.62 -36.29 15.33
CA VAL A 388 18.97 -36.28 15.93
C VAL A 388 19.39 -34.87 16.35
N LEU A 389 19.13 -33.85 15.53
CA LEU A 389 19.41 -32.46 15.92
C LEU A 389 18.59 -32.04 17.16
N GLY A 390 17.31 -32.41 17.22
CA GLY A 390 16.46 -32.18 18.39
C GLY A 390 17.04 -32.83 19.65
N ASP A 391 17.47 -34.08 19.56
CA ASP A 391 18.10 -34.80 20.66
C ASP A 391 19.44 -34.17 21.09
N CYS A 392 20.25 -33.72 20.12
CA CYS A 392 21.50 -33.01 20.39
C CYS A 392 21.27 -31.66 21.10
N PHE A 393 20.27 -30.88 20.68
CA PHE A 393 19.91 -29.63 21.34
C PHE A 393 19.43 -29.86 22.77
N GLN A 394 18.62 -30.90 22.98
CA GLN A 394 18.15 -31.29 24.32
C GLN A 394 19.33 -31.70 25.22
N ALA A 395 20.23 -32.55 24.73
CA ALA A 395 21.40 -33.01 25.47
C ALA A 395 22.37 -31.85 25.82
N PHE A 396 22.59 -30.91 24.89
CA PHE A 396 23.40 -29.72 25.15
C PHE A 396 22.79 -28.87 26.27
N ARG A 397 21.46 -28.65 26.24
CA ARG A 397 20.74 -27.89 27.26
C ARG A 397 20.84 -28.54 28.65
N ASP A 398 20.65 -29.84 28.72
CA ASP A 398 20.70 -30.57 30.00
C ASP A 398 22.13 -30.57 30.58
N GLY A 399 23.16 -30.58 29.72
CA GLY A 399 24.55 -30.37 30.12
C GLY A 399 24.85 -28.97 30.64
N VAL A 400 24.30 -27.91 30.01
CA VAL A 400 24.46 -26.52 30.49
C VAL A 400 23.78 -26.31 31.85
N LYS A 401 22.61 -26.93 32.08
CA LYS A 401 21.92 -26.87 33.37
C LYS A 401 22.70 -27.54 34.50
N GLN A 402 23.39 -28.65 34.22
CA GLN A 402 24.24 -29.33 35.21
C GLN A 402 25.52 -28.54 35.54
N ALA A 403 25.99 -27.67 34.64
CA ALA A 403 27.15 -26.83 34.86
C ALA A 403 26.84 -25.50 35.59
N ALA A 404 25.57 -25.13 35.68
CA ALA A 404 25.10 -23.88 36.31
C ALA A 404 24.63 -24.03 37.77
N VAL A 405 24.62 -25.27 38.29
CA VAL A 405 24.41 -25.63 39.70
C VAL A 405 25.77 -25.91 40.33
#